data_AF-A0A847B670-F1
#
_entry.id   AF-A0A847B670-F1
#
_cell.length_a   1.000
_cell.length_b   1.000
_cell.length_c   1.000
_cell.angle_alpha   90.00
_cell.angle_beta   90.00
_cell.angle_gamma   90.00
#
_symmetry.space_group_name_H-M   'P 1'
#
loop_
_entity.id
_entity.type
_entity.pdbx_description
1 polymer ?
#
loop_
_entity_poly.entity_id
_entity_poly.type
_entity_poly.pdbx_seq_one_letter_code
_entity_poly.pdbx_strand_id
1 'polypeptide(L)'
;MENTAVKKEKKRKAAHPLWILTVMQLKDKFSFSLAADKKGAIMKIVSYILGFVLVTGVCYGLIYIFGFLNIFSLGGFVPVSFLTVIFTVMFILSCVSCLSGLTKTLYFSRDNQVLLAFPVQPNIVFLSKINVYFFSEIIKNFLFIVPLFLAYGIRYGFVWYYYIWILLFFILIAALPVVIGALLSLAYM
;
A
#
# COMPACT_ATOMS: atom_id res chain seq x y z
N MET A 1 15.99 36.04 -10.49
CA MET A 1 15.49 34.66 -10.70
C MET A 1 16.45 33.58 -10.16
N GLU A 2 17.70 33.94 -9.82
CA GLU A 2 18.75 33.05 -9.30
C GLU A 2 18.51 32.53 -7.86
N ASN A 3 17.80 33.31 -7.04
CA ASN A 3 17.63 33.03 -5.61
C ASN A 3 16.68 31.84 -5.31
N THR A 4 15.84 31.45 -6.27
CA THR A 4 14.91 30.31 -6.13
C THR A 4 15.58 28.96 -6.33
N ALA A 5 16.58 28.87 -7.21
CA ALA A 5 17.30 27.63 -7.51
C ALA A 5 18.23 27.24 -6.36
N VAL A 6 19.00 28.21 -5.86
CA VAL A 6 19.93 28.04 -4.72
C VAL A 6 19.18 27.68 -3.43
N LYS A 7 17.99 28.27 -3.20
CA LYS A 7 17.15 27.93 -2.04
C LYS A 7 16.56 26.51 -2.14
N LYS A 8 16.25 26.04 -3.36
CA LYS A 8 15.79 24.66 -3.63
C LYS A 8 16.91 23.64 -3.41
N GLU A 9 18.14 24.00 -3.78
CA GLU A 9 19.33 23.17 -3.63
C GLU A 9 19.80 23.07 -2.17
N LYS A 10 19.76 24.17 -1.41
CA LYS A 10 19.98 24.17 0.05
C LYS A 10 18.93 23.35 0.80
N LYS A 11 17.64 23.42 0.41
CA LYS A 11 16.58 22.56 0.95
C LYS A 11 16.80 21.08 0.61
N ARG A 12 17.38 20.78 -0.56
CA ARG A 12 17.73 19.42 -1.00
C ARG A 12 18.90 18.85 -0.19
N LYS A 13 19.93 19.65 0.12
CA LYS A 13 21.07 19.22 0.96
C LYS A 13 20.72 19.06 2.45
N ALA A 14 19.67 19.74 2.93
CA ALA A 14 19.20 19.63 4.32
C ALA A 14 18.26 18.42 4.57
N ALA A 15 17.80 17.73 3.52
CA ALA A 15 16.97 16.55 3.67
C ALA A 15 17.83 15.32 3.97
N HIS A 16 17.41 14.51 4.96
CA HIS A 16 18.09 13.29 5.33
C HIS A 16 18.26 12.38 4.08
N PRO A 17 19.45 11.80 3.82
CA PRO A 17 19.71 11.01 2.60
C PRO A 17 18.67 9.90 2.35
N LEU A 18 18.11 9.33 3.42
CA LEU A 18 16.98 8.38 3.40
C LEU A 18 15.76 8.90 2.62
N TRP A 19 15.33 10.13 2.91
CA TRP A 19 14.14 10.72 2.30
C TRP A 19 14.34 10.97 0.81
N ILE A 20 15.53 11.43 0.42
CA ILE A 20 15.87 11.73 -0.97
C ILE A 20 15.84 10.44 -1.80
N LEU A 21 16.45 9.36 -1.29
CA LEU A 21 16.47 8.06 -1.95
C LEU A 21 15.06 7.45 -2.03
N THR A 22 14.27 7.55 -0.95
CA THR A 22 12.90 7.03 -0.92
C THR A 22 12.04 7.75 -1.95
N VAL A 23 12.11 9.09 -2.02
CA VAL A 23 11.36 9.89 -2.99
C VAL A 23 11.80 9.60 -4.42
N MET A 24 13.10 9.43 -4.67
CA MET A 24 13.61 9.10 -6.01
C MET A 24 13.10 7.74 -6.48
N GLN A 25 13.21 6.71 -5.63
CA GLN A 25 12.73 5.36 -5.91
C GLN A 25 11.19 5.30 -6.03
N LEU A 26 10.47 6.06 -5.21
CA LEU A 26 9.01 6.15 -5.28
C LEU A 26 8.56 6.81 -6.59
N LYS A 27 9.24 7.89 -6.99
CA LYS A 27 8.93 8.60 -8.25
C LYS A 27 9.16 7.72 -9.47
N ASP A 28 10.20 6.90 -9.44
CA ASP A 28 10.51 5.94 -10.50
C ASP A 28 9.47 4.81 -10.55
N LYS A 29 9.22 4.17 -9.40
CA LYS A 29 8.27 3.04 -9.28
C LYS A 29 6.82 3.42 -9.59
N PHE A 30 6.38 4.62 -9.22
CA PHE A 30 5.03 5.11 -9.48
C PHE A 30 4.93 6.04 -10.70
N SER A 31 6.05 6.27 -11.40
CA SER A 31 6.17 7.23 -12.51
C SER A 31 5.33 8.49 -12.28
N PHE A 32 5.54 9.13 -11.12
CA PHE A 32 5.03 10.48 -10.87
C PHE A 32 5.90 11.47 -11.64
N SER A 33 5.71 11.52 -12.96
CA SER A 33 6.19 12.60 -13.82
C SER A 33 5.37 13.86 -13.55
N LEU A 34 5.49 14.40 -12.34
CA LEU A 34 4.79 15.63 -11.92
C LEU A 34 5.29 16.87 -12.68
N ALA A 35 6.34 16.73 -13.50
CA ALA A 35 7.02 17.83 -14.16
C ALA A 35 6.81 17.90 -15.69
N ALA A 36 6.14 16.94 -16.33
CA ALA A 36 5.91 16.99 -17.78
C ALA A 36 4.48 16.69 -18.23
N ASP A 37 3.68 15.90 -17.50
CA ASP A 37 2.38 15.44 -18.02
C ASP A 37 1.26 15.43 -16.96
N LYS A 38 0.67 16.61 -16.74
CA LYS A 38 -0.47 16.79 -15.82
C LYS A 38 -1.66 15.90 -16.20
N LYS A 39 -1.86 15.62 -17.49
CA LYS A 39 -2.96 14.78 -17.99
C LYS A 39 -2.75 13.31 -17.62
N GLY A 40 -1.53 12.79 -17.78
CA GLY A 40 -1.17 11.42 -17.38
C GLY A 40 -1.31 11.16 -15.89
N ALA A 41 -0.95 12.13 -15.04
CA ALA A 41 -1.10 12.01 -13.59
C ALA A 41 -2.59 11.97 -13.16
N ILE A 42 -3.42 12.83 -13.75
CA ILE A 42 -4.87 12.84 -13.50
C ILE A 42 -5.50 11.52 -13.94
N MET A 43 -5.13 11.01 -15.11
CA MET A 43 -5.69 9.75 -15.64
C MET A 43 -5.39 8.56 -14.72
N LYS A 44 -4.18 8.50 -14.14
CA LYS A 44 -3.82 7.48 -13.14
C LYS A 44 -4.66 7.60 -11.86
N ILE A 45 -4.80 8.82 -11.33
CA ILE A 45 -5.62 9.05 -10.13
C ILE A 45 -7.08 8.65 -10.39
N VAL A 46 -7.63 9.01 -11.55
CA VAL A 46 -8.97 8.62 -11.97
C VAL A 46 -9.08 7.10 -12.08
N SER A 47 -8.08 6.40 -12.65
CA SER A 47 -8.11 4.92 -12.70
C SER A 47 -8.07 4.27 -11.32
N TYR A 48 -7.33 4.84 -10.36
CA TYR A 48 -7.31 4.33 -8.98
C TYR A 48 -8.65 4.54 -8.28
N ILE A 49 -9.27 5.72 -8.45
CA ILE A 49 -10.60 6.02 -7.88
C ILE A 49 -11.65 5.11 -8.50
N LEU A 50 -11.65 4.96 -9.84
CA LEU A 50 -12.57 4.09 -10.55
C LEU A 50 -12.41 2.64 -10.11
N GLY A 51 -11.17 2.17 -9.98
CA GLY A 51 -10.85 0.84 -9.44
C GLY A 51 -11.40 0.65 -8.02
N PHE A 52 -11.21 1.64 -7.13
CA PHE A 52 -11.72 1.60 -5.76
C PHE A 52 -13.25 1.49 -5.71
N VAL A 53 -13.96 2.29 -6.53
CA VAL A 53 -15.44 2.26 -6.61
C VAL A 53 -15.92 0.92 -7.16
N LEU A 54 -15.28 0.40 -8.21
CA LEU A 54 -15.60 -0.91 -8.77
C LEU A 54 -15.41 -2.03 -7.75
N VAL A 55 -14.26 -2.06 -7.05
CA VAL A 55 -13.98 -3.08 -6.02
C VAL A 55 -15.01 -2.99 -4.89
N THR A 56 -15.36 -1.78 -4.44
CA THR A 56 -16.37 -1.59 -3.40
C THR A 56 -17.74 -2.09 -3.86
N GLY A 57 -18.14 -1.80 -5.10
CA GLY A 57 -19.39 -2.29 -5.69
C GLY A 57 -19.44 -3.81 -5.81
N VAL A 58 -18.35 -4.43 -6.24
CA VAL A 58 -18.22 -5.90 -6.31
C VAL A 58 -18.30 -6.52 -4.92
N CYS A 59 -17.56 -5.99 -3.93
CA CYS A 59 -17.62 -6.47 -2.55
C CYS A 59 -19.04 -6.35 -1.98
N TYR A 60 -19.71 -5.22 -2.20
CA TYR A 60 -21.09 -5.01 -1.77
C TYR A 60 -22.04 -6.03 -2.41
N GLY A 61 -21.93 -6.24 -3.73
CA GLY A 61 -22.73 -7.22 -4.48
C GLY A 61 -22.52 -8.65 -3.97
N LEU A 62 -21.28 -9.06 -3.71
CA LEU A 62 -20.98 -10.38 -3.15
C LEU A 62 -21.59 -10.57 -1.75
N ILE A 63 -21.45 -9.58 -0.87
CA ILE A 63 -22.05 -9.63 0.48
C ILE A 63 -23.58 -9.66 0.38
N TYR A 64 -24.18 -8.92 -0.56
CA TYR A 64 -25.61 -8.95 -0.84
C TYR A 64 -26.09 -10.34 -1.23
N ILE A 65 -25.40 -10.97 -2.20
CA ILE A 65 -25.75 -12.32 -2.71
C ILE A 65 -25.60 -13.35 -1.59
N PHE A 66 -24.52 -13.30 -0.81
CA PHE A 66 -24.31 -14.24 0.30
C PHE A 66 -25.37 -14.10 1.39
N GLY A 67 -25.82 -12.88 1.68
CA GLY A 67 -26.95 -12.64 2.59
C GLY A 67 -28.27 -13.17 2.02
N PHE A 68 -28.55 -12.93 0.74
CA PHE A 68 -29.77 -13.40 0.07
C PHE A 68 -29.87 -14.93 0.02
N LEU A 69 -28.77 -15.60 -0.31
CA LEU A 69 -28.71 -17.06 -0.40
C LEU A 69 -28.60 -17.77 0.96
N ASN A 70 -28.52 -17.02 2.08
CA ASN A 70 -28.42 -17.57 3.44
C ASN A 70 -27.29 -18.61 3.63
N ILE A 71 -26.19 -18.48 2.88
CA ILE A 71 -25.11 -19.49 2.83
C ILE A 71 -24.41 -19.63 4.20
N PHE A 72 -24.29 -18.53 4.95
CA PHE A 72 -23.52 -18.48 6.19
C PHE A 72 -24.36 -18.35 7.47
N SER A 73 -25.63 -17.95 7.36
CA SER A 73 -26.56 -17.94 8.48
C SER A 73 -28.00 -18.06 7.99
N LEU A 74 -28.85 -18.67 8.80
CA LEU A 74 -30.30 -18.78 8.56
C LEU A 74 -31.04 -17.43 8.61
N GLY A 75 -30.37 -16.37 9.07
CA GLY A 75 -30.95 -15.03 9.27
C GLY A 75 -30.59 -14.01 8.18
N GLY A 76 -30.04 -14.44 7.05
CA GLY A 76 -29.70 -13.57 5.92
C GLY A 76 -28.54 -12.60 6.17
N PHE A 77 -27.81 -12.80 7.27
CA PHE A 77 -26.67 -11.98 7.68
C PHE A 77 -25.35 -12.70 7.41
N VAL A 78 -24.35 -11.97 6.94
CA VAL A 78 -22.98 -12.47 6.80
C VAL A 78 -22.25 -12.27 8.13
N PRO A 79 -21.98 -13.35 8.89
CA PRO A 79 -21.36 -13.26 10.21
C PRO A 79 -19.97 -12.63 10.14
N VAL A 80 -19.59 -11.92 11.20
CA VAL A 80 -18.27 -11.28 11.32
C VAL A 80 -17.15 -12.32 11.16
N SER A 81 -17.36 -13.56 11.61
CA SER A 81 -16.41 -14.67 11.46
C SER A 81 -16.00 -14.92 10.02
N PHE A 82 -16.92 -14.78 9.06
CA PHE A 82 -16.61 -14.94 7.64
C PHE A 82 -15.67 -13.84 7.14
N LEU A 83 -15.94 -12.59 7.54
CA LEU A 83 -15.10 -11.45 7.21
C LEU A 83 -13.69 -11.60 7.81
N THR A 84 -13.59 -12.10 9.04
CA THR A 84 -12.33 -12.40 9.71
C THR A 84 -11.53 -13.48 8.97
N VAL A 85 -12.18 -14.54 8.50
CA VAL A 85 -11.52 -15.60 7.71
C VAL A 85 -10.97 -15.05 6.40
N ILE A 86 -11.78 -14.31 5.64
CA ILE A 86 -11.33 -13.67 4.39
C ILE A 86 -10.15 -12.75 4.67
N PHE A 87 -10.26 -11.89 5.67
CA PHE A 87 -9.21 -10.97 6.06
C PHE A 87 -7.92 -11.71 6.42
N THR A 88 -8.01 -12.81 7.16
CA THR A 88 -6.86 -13.63 7.56
C THR A 88 -6.16 -14.23 6.35
N VAL A 89 -6.92 -14.78 5.40
CA VAL A 89 -6.37 -15.32 4.15
C VAL A 89 -5.69 -14.23 3.32
N MET A 90 -6.33 -13.07 3.16
CA MET A 90 -5.75 -11.92 2.46
C MET A 90 -4.46 -11.42 3.15
N PHE A 91 -4.44 -11.42 4.48
CA PHE A 91 -3.27 -11.04 5.28
C PHE A 91 -2.10 -12.00 5.07
N ILE A 92 -2.35 -13.32 5.12
CA ILE A 92 -1.32 -14.34 4.87
C ILE A 92 -0.76 -14.19 3.44
N LEU A 93 -1.63 -14.03 2.44
CA LEU A 93 -1.23 -13.80 1.06
C LEU A 93 -0.40 -12.51 0.91
N SER A 94 -0.76 -11.46 1.66
CA SER A 94 0.00 -10.20 1.69
C SER A 94 1.38 -10.39 2.32
N CYS A 95 1.51 -11.17 3.39
CA CYS A 95 2.81 -11.53 3.97
C CYS A 95 3.70 -12.28 2.98
N VAL A 96 3.16 -13.28 2.28
CA VAL A 96 3.91 -14.07 1.27
C VAL A 96 4.31 -13.20 0.08
N SER A 97 3.38 -12.35 -0.40
CA SER A 97 3.66 -11.37 -1.46
C SER A 97 4.73 -10.37 -1.02
N CYS A 98 4.68 -9.92 0.23
CA CYS A 98 5.67 -9.02 0.79
C CYS A 98 7.04 -9.67 0.87
N LEU A 99 7.16 -10.87 1.42
CA LEU A 99 8.44 -11.58 1.48
C LEU A 99 9.07 -11.73 0.09
N SER A 100 8.33 -12.27 -0.87
CA SER A 100 8.85 -12.49 -2.22
C SER A 100 9.18 -11.18 -2.96
N GLY A 101 8.35 -10.15 -2.81
CA GLY A 101 8.57 -8.83 -3.43
C GLY A 101 9.73 -8.06 -2.81
N LEU A 102 9.88 -8.12 -1.49
CA LEU A 102 10.95 -7.45 -0.77
C LEU A 102 12.30 -8.12 -1.04
N THR A 103 12.37 -9.46 -1.00
CA THR A 103 13.60 -10.20 -1.31
C THR A 103 14.08 -9.92 -2.75
N LYS A 104 13.16 -9.91 -3.73
CA LYS A 104 13.51 -9.53 -5.12
C LYS A 104 14.02 -8.10 -5.22
N THR A 105 13.40 -7.16 -4.50
CA THR A 105 13.74 -5.73 -4.56
C THR A 105 15.05 -5.41 -3.84
N LEU A 106 15.32 -6.08 -2.72
CA LEU A 106 16.48 -5.85 -1.88
C LEU A 106 17.73 -6.52 -2.46
N TYR A 107 17.61 -7.78 -2.91
CA TYR A 107 18.79 -8.59 -3.21
C TYR A 107 18.99 -8.86 -4.70
N PHE A 108 17.92 -9.00 -5.46
CA PHE A 108 17.98 -9.39 -6.87
C PHE A 108 17.76 -8.24 -7.87
N SER A 109 17.53 -7.01 -7.40
CA SER A 109 17.31 -5.88 -8.32
C SER A 109 18.63 -5.46 -8.98
N ARG A 110 18.65 -5.32 -10.30
CA ARG A 110 19.79 -4.77 -11.06
C ARG A 110 20.23 -3.39 -10.54
N ASP A 111 19.28 -2.59 -10.04
CA ASP A 111 19.54 -1.28 -9.45
C ASP A 111 20.36 -1.33 -8.16
N ASN A 112 20.51 -2.50 -7.53
CA ASN A 112 21.32 -2.63 -6.34
C ASN A 112 22.80 -2.39 -6.66
N GLN A 113 23.27 -2.83 -7.83
CA GLN A 113 24.65 -2.58 -8.28
C GLN A 113 24.92 -1.09 -8.51
N VAL A 114 23.93 -0.35 -9.01
CA VAL A 114 24.02 1.11 -9.20
C VAL A 114 23.93 1.84 -7.86
N LEU A 115 23.08 1.40 -6.94
CA LEU A 115 22.93 1.98 -5.61
C LEU A 115 24.15 1.77 -4.71
N LEU A 116 24.86 0.65 -4.86
CA LEU A 116 26.12 0.35 -4.18
C LEU A 116 27.29 1.21 -4.67
N ALA A 117 27.19 1.81 -5.86
CA ALA A 117 28.19 2.74 -6.38
C ALA A 117 28.07 4.16 -5.81
N PHE A 118 26.94 4.48 -5.14
CA PHE A 118 26.80 5.78 -4.47
C PHE A 118 27.53 5.77 -3.11
N PRO A 119 28.13 6.90 -2.68
CA PRO A 119 28.83 7.02 -1.40
C PRO A 119 27.82 7.19 -0.25
N VAL A 120 26.91 6.23 -0.08
CA VAL A 120 25.91 6.16 0.99
C VAL A 120 26.05 4.86 1.75
N GLN A 121 25.81 4.92 3.06
CA GLN A 121 25.88 3.73 3.91
C GLN A 121 24.85 2.68 3.43
N PRO A 122 25.21 1.39 3.35
CA PRO A 122 24.31 0.32 2.89
C PRO A 122 22.98 0.26 3.66
N ASN A 123 23.01 0.57 4.96
CA ASN A 123 21.83 0.61 5.83
C ASN A 123 20.77 1.62 5.34
N ILE A 124 21.21 2.75 4.76
CA ILE A 124 20.34 3.81 4.26
C ILE A 124 19.64 3.35 2.96
N VAL A 125 20.34 2.61 2.12
CA VAL A 125 19.78 2.04 0.88
C VAL A 125 18.73 0.98 1.19
N PHE A 126 19.01 0.12 2.17
CA PHE A 126 18.08 -0.91 2.65
C PHE A 126 16.78 -0.31 3.20
N LEU A 127 16.89 0.66 4.11
CA LEU A 127 15.73 1.36 4.68
C LEU A 127 14.90 2.10 3.62
N SER A 128 15.54 2.71 2.62
CA SER A 128 14.84 3.36 1.51
C SER A 128 13.97 2.38 0.72
N LYS A 129 14.50 1.20 0.39
CA LYS A 129 13.76 0.16 -0.35
C LYS A 129 12.56 -0.37 0.46
N ILE A 130 12.72 -0.56 1.77
CA ILE A 130 11.62 -0.95 2.66
C ILE A 130 10.52 0.12 2.65
N ASN A 131 10.87 1.39 2.78
CA ASN A 131 9.89 2.48 2.75
C ASN A 131 9.11 2.53 1.43
N VAL A 132 9.80 2.38 0.29
CA VAL A 132 9.14 2.35 -1.02
C VAL A 132 8.17 1.17 -1.12
N TYR A 133 8.54 0.02 -0.55
CA TYR A 133 7.67 -1.14 -0.51
C TYR A 133 6.46 -0.89 0.40
N PHE A 134 6.66 -0.27 1.57
CA PHE A 134 5.60 0.14 2.49
C PHE A 134 4.55 1.04 1.83
N PHE A 135 4.97 2.06 1.08
CA PHE A 135 4.03 2.89 0.31
C PHE A 135 3.24 2.09 -0.72
N SER A 136 3.87 1.13 -1.39
CA SER A 136 3.16 0.28 -2.34
C SER A 136 2.17 -0.67 -1.67
N GLU A 137 2.47 -1.14 -0.47
CA GLU A 137 1.58 -1.99 0.31
C GLU A 137 0.40 -1.22 0.89
N ILE A 138 0.62 0.04 1.30
CA ILE A 138 -0.47 0.97 1.67
C ILE A 138 -1.46 1.12 0.52
N ILE A 139 -0.99 1.39 -0.70
CA ILE A 139 -1.88 1.61 -1.86
C ILE A 139 -2.69 0.36 -2.17
N LYS A 140 -2.09 -0.84 -2.10
CA LYS A 140 -2.82 -2.10 -2.26
C LYS A 140 -3.86 -2.30 -1.16
N ASN A 141 -3.50 -2.11 0.11
CA ASN A 141 -4.43 -2.25 1.22
C ASN A 141 -5.58 -1.25 1.13
N PHE A 142 -5.29 -0.01 0.71
CA PHE A 142 -6.32 0.99 0.45
C PHE A 142 -7.26 0.57 -0.69
N LEU A 143 -6.78 -0.12 -1.72
CA LEU A 143 -7.61 -0.53 -2.87
C LEU A 143 -8.42 -1.81 -2.63
N PHE A 144 -8.04 -2.66 -1.66
CA PHE A 144 -8.68 -3.96 -1.43
C PHE A 144 -9.30 -4.09 -0.04
N ILE A 145 -8.52 -3.84 1.02
CA ILE A 145 -8.96 -4.03 2.41
C ILE A 145 -10.03 -2.99 2.76
N VAL A 146 -9.78 -1.71 2.47
CA VAL A 146 -10.72 -0.63 2.82
C VAL A 146 -12.08 -0.82 2.14
N PRO A 147 -12.19 -1.05 0.82
CA PRO A 147 -13.45 -1.36 0.14
C PRO A 147 -14.24 -2.50 0.75
N LEU A 148 -13.56 -3.58 1.16
CA LEU A 148 -14.21 -4.75 1.74
C LEU A 148 -14.92 -4.40 3.04
N PHE A 149 -14.24 -3.72 3.96
CA PHE A 149 -14.81 -3.28 5.24
C PHE A 149 -15.86 -2.19 5.06
N LEU A 150 -15.65 -1.29 4.09
CA LEU A 150 -16.58 -0.21 3.78
C LEU A 150 -17.90 -0.78 3.20
N ALA A 151 -17.81 -1.73 2.27
CA ALA A 151 -18.98 -2.43 1.72
C ALA A 151 -19.76 -3.20 2.80
N TYR A 152 -19.05 -3.86 3.72
CA TYR A 152 -19.65 -4.55 4.87
C TYR A 152 -20.40 -3.58 5.80
N GLY A 153 -19.78 -2.44 6.12
CA GLY A 153 -20.38 -1.42 6.98
C GLY A 153 -21.60 -0.73 6.38
N ILE A 154 -21.57 -0.45 5.07
CA ILE A 154 -22.73 0.12 4.36
C ILE A 154 -23.90 -0.88 4.35
N ARG A 155 -23.63 -2.17 4.08
CA ARG A 155 -24.67 -3.20 3.99
C ARG A 155 -25.47 -3.35 5.29
N TYR A 156 -24.78 -3.33 6.43
CA TYR A 156 -25.40 -3.56 7.73
C TYR A 156 -25.68 -2.28 8.52
N GLY A 157 -25.41 -1.11 7.94
CA GLY A 157 -25.76 0.18 8.53
C GLY A 157 -24.97 0.53 9.79
N PHE A 158 -23.66 0.27 9.82
CA PHE A 158 -22.84 0.63 10.97
C PHE A 158 -22.75 2.15 11.20
N VAL A 159 -22.57 2.53 12.47
CA VAL A 159 -22.49 3.92 12.93
C VAL A 159 -21.27 4.63 12.35
N TRP A 160 -21.36 5.95 12.18
CA TRP A 160 -20.34 6.79 11.52
C TRP A 160 -18.91 6.64 12.08
N TYR A 161 -18.73 6.36 13.38
CA TYR A 161 -17.39 6.20 13.97
C TYR A 161 -16.64 4.97 13.43
N TYR A 162 -17.35 3.94 12.94
CA TYR A 162 -16.76 2.74 12.34
C TYR A 162 -15.85 3.08 11.14
N TYR A 163 -16.27 4.01 10.29
CA TYR A 163 -15.53 4.40 9.10
C TYR A 163 -14.22 5.14 9.43
N ILE A 164 -14.19 5.88 10.52
CA ILE A 164 -12.98 6.55 11.02
C ILE A 164 -11.98 5.50 11.52
N TRP A 165 -12.45 4.46 12.22
CA TRP A 165 -11.61 3.36 12.67
C TRP A 165 -10.99 2.56 11.53
N ILE A 166 -11.71 2.34 10.42
CA ILE A 166 -11.13 1.71 9.21
C ILE A 166 -9.93 2.52 8.70
N LEU A 167 -10.07 3.85 8.64
CA LEU A 167 -8.98 4.73 8.19
C LEU A 167 -7.79 4.75 9.17
N LEU A 168 -8.03 4.57 10.47
CA LEU A 168 -6.94 4.49 11.43
C LEU A 168 -6.17 3.16 11.31
N PHE A 169 -6.88 2.04 11.25
CA PHE A 169 -6.26 0.72 11.34
C PHE A 169 -5.64 0.22 10.04
N PHE A 170 -6.02 0.74 8.85
CA PHE A 170 -5.43 0.27 7.60
C PHE A 170 -3.91 0.50 7.53
N ILE A 171 -3.41 1.60 8.12
CA ILE A 171 -1.96 1.89 8.13
C ILE A 171 -1.22 0.84 8.95
N LEU A 172 -1.79 0.48 10.10
CA LEU A 172 -1.24 -0.54 10.99
C LEU A 172 -1.24 -1.92 10.31
N ILE A 173 -2.35 -2.26 9.65
CA ILE A 173 -2.51 -3.50 8.88
C ILE A 173 -1.53 -3.57 7.72
N ALA A 174 -1.22 -2.46 7.04
CA ALA A 174 -0.23 -2.42 5.98
C ALA A 174 1.21 -2.50 6.51
N ALA A 175 1.48 -2.01 7.73
CA ALA A 175 2.80 -2.05 8.34
C ALA A 175 3.22 -3.46 8.77
N LEU A 176 2.31 -4.23 9.35
CA LEU A 176 2.58 -5.58 9.85
C LEU A 176 3.20 -6.54 8.79
N PRO A 177 2.61 -6.75 7.61
CA PRO A 177 3.15 -7.67 6.60
C PRO A 177 4.51 -7.17 6.07
N VAL A 178 4.73 -5.85 6.05
CA VAL A 178 6.01 -5.27 5.62
C VAL A 178 7.11 -5.52 6.63
N VAL A 179 6.83 -5.35 7.92
CA VAL A 179 7.80 -5.64 9.00
C VAL A 179 8.09 -7.14 9.05
N ILE A 180 7.06 -7.99 9.00
CA ILE A 180 7.21 -9.45 8.98
C ILE A 180 8.01 -9.87 7.75
N GLY A 181 7.66 -9.37 6.57
CA GLY A 181 8.37 -9.66 5.32
C GLY A 181 9.83 -9.20 5.35
N ALA A 182 10.12 -8.04 5.95
CA ALA A 182 11.48 -7.54 6.11
C ALA A 182 12.31 -8.42 7.05
N LEU A 183 11.77 -8.78 8.21
CA LEU A 183 12.43 -9.66 9.17
C LEU A 183 12.68 -11.05 8.57
N LEU A 184 11.68 -11.63 7.90
CA LEU A 184 11.82 -12.93 7.25
C LEU A 184 12.80 -12.88 6.07
N SER A 185 12.86 -11.77 5.33
CA SER A 185 13.83 -11.62 4.23
C SER A 185 15.28 -11.58 4.73
N LEU A 186 15.50 -11.04 5.93
CA LEU A 186 16.80 -11.03 6.59
C LEU A 186 17.16 -12.43 7.12
N ALA A 187 16.19 -13.17 7.66
CA ALA A 187 16.41 -14.50 8.22
C ALA A 187 16.60 -15.58 7.16
N TYR A 188 15.98 -15.43 5.98
CA TYR A 188 16.05 -16.41 4.90
C TYR A 188 17.36 -16.34 4.09
N MET A 189 18.19 -15.34 4.33
CA MET A 189 19.40 -15.06 3.54
C MET A 189 20.64 -15.02 4.42
#